data_AF-A0A0L8HNQ8-F1
#
_entry.id   AF-A0A0L8HNQ8-F1
#
_cell.length_a   1.000
_cell.length_b   1.000
_cell.length_c   1.000
_cell.angle_alpha   90.00
_cell.angle_beta   90.00
_cell.angle_gamma   90.00
#
_symmetry.space_group_name_H-M   'P 1'
#
loop_
_entity.id
_entity.type
_entity.pdbx_description
1 polymer ?
#
loop_
_entity_poly.entity_id
_entity_poly.type
_entity_poly.pdbx_seq_one_letter_code
_entity_poly.pdbx_strand_id
1 'polypeptide(L)' 'MPNYVLYYFNGRGRAEICRLLFEAAGVKYEDKRIEFSEWKDFRDSKKAKYLLLLIS' A
#
# COMPACT_ATOMS: atom_id res chain seq x y z
N MET A 1 16.89 8.48 6.23
CA MET A 1 15.66 7.84 6.73
C MET A 1 15.13 6.88 5.67
N PRO A 2 14.61 5.71 6.02
CA PRO A 2 13.95 4.83 5.07
C PRO A 2 12.70 5.51 4.47
N ASN A 3 12.49 5.35 3.17
CA ASN A 3 11.31 5.86 2.46
C ASN A 3 10.29 4.73 2.36
N TYR A 4 9.11 4.91 2.95
CA TYR A 4 8.02 3.93 2.90
C TYR A 4 6.99 4.32 1.84
N VAL A 5 6.52 3.34 1.07
CA VAL A 5 5.43 3.51 0.11
C VAL A 5 4.39 2.44 0.40
N LEU A 6 3.17 2.87 0.69
CA LEU A 6 2.02 2.00 0.93
C LEU A 6 1.21 1.90 -0.36
N TYR A 7 1.17 0.72 -0.95
CA TYR A 7 0.31 0.45 -2.12
C TYR A 7 -0.96 -0.26 -1.66
N TYR A 8 -2.12 0.31 -1.98
CA TYR A 8 -3.41 -0.32 -1.69
C TYR A 8 -4.50 0.13 -2.65
N PHE A 9 -5.64 -0.58 -2.67
CA PHE A 9 -6.80 -0.14 -3.41
C PHE A 9 -7.35 1.20 -2.89
N ASN A 10 -8.13 1.88 -3.71
CA ASN A 10 -8.85 3.10 -3.34
C ASN A 10 -9.97 2.82 -2.31
N GLY A 11 -9.55 2.47 -1.11
CA GLY A 11 -10.39 2.09 0.02
C GLY A 11 -9.58 2.02 1.31
N ARG A 12 -10.29 1.90 2.43
CA ARG A 12 -9.66 1.77 3.76
C ARG A 12 -9.04 0.38 3.91
N GLY A 13 -9.88 -0.65 3.81
CA GLY A 13 -9.50 -2.06 3.93
C GLY A 13 -8.48 -2.29 5.02
N ARG A 14 -7.45 -3.08 4.73
CA ARG A 14 -6.36 -3.38 5.67
C ARG A 14 -5.19 -2.41 5.58
N ALA A 15 -5.20 -1.46 4.64
CA ALA A 15 -4.21 -0.39 4.61
C ALA A 15 -4.44 0.67 5.69
N GLU A 16 -5.69 0.84 6.15
CA GLU A 16 -6.02 1.91 7.10
C GLU A 16 -5.26 1.78 8.43
N ILE A 17 -5.07 0.55 8.93
CA ILE A 17 -4.30 0.34 10.15
C ILE A 17 -2.83 0.74 9.98
N CYS A 18 -2.26 0.52 8.79
CA CYS A 18 -0.91 0.96 8.47
C CYS A 18 -0.81 2.48 8.37
N ARG A 19 -1.79 3.15 7.74
CA ARG A 19 -1.85 4.61 7.68
C ARG A 19 -1.88 5.23 9.07
N LEU A 20 -2.76 4.72 9.94
CA LEU A 20 -2.84 5.16 11.33
C LEU A 20 -1.52 4.95 12.09
N LEU A 21 -0.84 3.82 11.86
CA LEU A 21 0.45 3.54 12.49
C LEU A 21 1.54 4.51 12.03
N PHE A 22 1.60 4.83 10.74
CA PHE A 22 2.55 5.80 10.21
C PHE A 22 2.33 7.20 10.78
N GLU A 23 1.07 7.66 10.84
CA GLU A 23 0.71 8.95 11.46
C GLU A 23 1.05 8.96 12.95
N ALA A 24 0.70 7.91 13.70
CA ALA A 24 0.98 7.80 15.12
C ALA A 24 2.49 7.78 15.42
N ALA A 25 3.30 7.19 14.53
CA ALA A 25 4.75 7.15 14.64
C ALA A 25 5.44 8.42 14.10
N GLY A 26 4.70 9.35 13.48
CA GLY A 26 5.26 10.53 12.82
C GLY A 26 6.19 10.19 11.64
N VAL A 27 6.02 9.00 11.05
CA VAL A 27 6.86 8.51 9.96
C VAL A 27 6.27 8.94 8.63
N LYS A 28 7.05 9.67 7.84
CA LYS A 28 6.64 10.03 6.47
C LYS A 28 6.59 8.79 5.58
N TYR A 29 5.50 8.65 4.85
CA TYR A 29 5.27 7.60 3.87
C TYR A 29 4.45 8.15 2.69
N GLU A 30 4.48 7.44 1.56
CA GLU A 30 3.70 7.75 0.36
C GLU A 30 2.51 6.77 0.25
N ASP A 31 1.27 7.27 0.26
CA ASP A 31 0.04 6.47 0.05
C ASP A 31 -0.27 6.41 -1.45
N LYS A 32 0.10 5.30 -2.12
CA LYS A 32 -0.22 5.04 -3.52
C LYS A 32 -1.47 4.19 -3.64
N ARG A 33 -2.51 4.78 -4.21
CA ARG A 33 -3.77 4.11 -4.47
C ARG A 33 -3.78 3.53 -5.87
N ILE A 34 -4.18 2.27 -5.98
CA ILE A 34 -4.35 1.58 -7.26
C ILE A 34 -5.83 1.33 -7.51
N GLU A 35 -6.24 1.50 -8.76
CA GLU A 35 -7.58 1.08 -9.19
C GLU A 35 -7.57 -0.41 -9.54
N PHE A 36 -8.75 -1.05 -9.46
CA PHE A 36 -8.86 -2.49 -9.71
C PHE A 36 -8.48 -2.88 -11.15
N SER A 37 -8.68 -1.96 -12.11
CA SER A 37 -8.25 -2.12 -13.50
C SER A 37 -6.73 -2.27 -13.64
N GLU A 38 -5.97 -1.58 -12.79
CA GLU A 38 -4.50 -1.57 -12.81
C GLU A 38 -3.90 -2.74 -12.03
N TRP A 39 -4.72 -3.52 -11.31
CA TRP A 39 -4.29 -4.62 -10.45
C TRP A 39 -3.51 -5.68 -11.20
N LYS A 40 -3.96 -6.05 -12.41
CA LYS A 40 -3.32 -7.11 -13.21
C LYS A 40 -1.87 -6.75 -13.55
N ASP A 41 -1.67 -5.53 -14.04
CA ASP A 41 -0.34 -5.03 -14.41
C ASP A 41 0.52 -4.78 -13.17
N PHE A 42 -0.09 -4.33 -12.07
CA PHE A 42 0.60 -4.12 -10.80
C PHE A 42 1.12 -5.43 -10.20
N ARG A 43 0.28 -6.48 -10.17
CA ARG A 43 0.60 -7.80 -9.63
C ARG A 43 1.75 -8.47 -10.40
N ASP A 44 1.72 -8.37 -11.72
CA ASP A 44 2.71 -9.01 -12.58
C ASP A 44 4.04 -8.21 -12.60
N SER A 45 4.06 -7.00 -12.02
CA SER A 45 5.27 -6.20 -11.83
C SER A 45 6.09 -6.62 -10.59
N LYS A 46 7.39 -6.34 -10.60
CA LYS A 46 8.27 -6.53 -9.43
C LYS A 46 7.88 -5.69 -8.20
N LYS A 47 6.92 -4.75 -8.31
CA LYS A 47 6.44 -3.88 -7.22
C LYS A 47 5.46 -4.59 -6.29
N ALA A 48 4.80 -5.66 -6.76
CA ALA A 48 3.89 -6.48 -5.95
C ALA A 48 4.59 -7.21 -4.78
N LYS A 49 5.92 -7.26 -4.78
CA LYS A 49 6.74 -7.95 -3.76
C LYS A 49 6.67 -7.31 -2.36
N TYR A 50 6.22 -6.07 -2.26
CA TYR A 50 6.06 -5.31 -1.01
C TYR A 50 4.60 -5.06 -0.65
N LEU A 51 3.66 -5.70 -1.35
CA LEU A 51 2.26 -5.62 -1.02
C LEU A 51 2.09 -6.25 0.37
N LEU A 52 1.74 -5.42 1.35
CA LEU A 52 1.20 -5.92 2.60
C LEU A 52 -0.03 -6.71 2.21
N LEU A 53 0.15 -8.04 2.21
CA LEU A 53 -0.80 -9.14 2.15
C LEU A 53 -2.23 -8.72 1.77
N LEU A 54 -2.79 -9.37 0.73
CA LEU A 54 -4.13 -9.97 0.60
C LEU A 54 -4.68 -9.76 -0.81
N ILE A 55 -5.10 -10.81 -1.49
CA ILE A 55 -6.18 -11.70 -1.04
C ILE A 55 -5.69 -13.15 -1.08
N SER A 56 -6.24 -13.98 -0.19
CA SER A 56 -6.30 -15.44 -0.35
C SER A 56 -6.70 -15.85 -1.77
#